data_AF-A0A942IPH0-F1
#
_entry.id   AF-A0A942IPH0-F1
#
_cell.length_a   1.000
_cell.length_b   1.000
_cell.length_c   1.000
_cell.angle_alpha   90.00
_cell.angle_beta   90.00
_cell.angle_gamma   90.00
#
_symmetry.space_group_name_H-M   'P 1'
#
loop_
_entity.id
_entity.type
_entity.pdbx_description
1 polymer ?
#
loop_
_entity_poly.entity_id
_entity_poly.type
_entity_poly.pdbx_seq_one_letter_code
_entity_poly.pdbx_strand_id
1 'polypeptide(L)'
;HPYREFGVCSLLDGLLDLQGIAAVETHNGGNIDSDNDLAVIATRHMALPALGGSDCHKVAAVGRCATEFLEPVTDMASFVAAVRAGACRGDYFRGFATWPP
;
A
#
# COMPACT_ATOMS: atom_id res chain seq x y z
N HIS A 1 -7.82 0.10 -0.70
CA HIS A 1 -7.39 0.73 0.55
C HIS A 1 -8.39 0.49 1.68
N PRO A 2 -7.99 -0.10 2.82
CA PRO A 2 -8.90 -0.55 3.89
C PRO A 2 -9.56 0.59 4.68
N TYR A 3 -8.91 1.75 4.77
CA TYR A 3 -9.40 2.92 5.51
C TYR A 3 -10.09 3.97 4.63
N ARG A 4 -10.29 3.71 3.34
CA ARG A 4 -11.11 4.58 2.49
C ARG A 4 -12.57 4.36 2.85
N GLU A 5 -13.26 5.35 3.43
CA GLU A 5 -14.63 5.17 3.97
C GLU A 5 -15.63 4.58 2.98
N PHE A 6 -15.44 4.82 1.68
CA PHE A 6 -16.28 4.30 0.61
C PHE A 6 -15.53 3.27 -0.25
N GLY A 7 -16.29 2.31 -0.79
CA GLY A 7 -15.80 1.28 -1.71
C GLY A 7 -15.88 -0.13 -1.14
N VAL A 8 -15.70 -1.12 -2.03
CA VAL A 8 -15.99 -2.53 -1.77
C VAL A 8 -15.06 -3.17 -0.73
N CYS A 9 -13.93 -2.54 -0.43
CA CYS A 9 -12.92 -3.03 0.51
C CYS A 9 -12.68 -2.04 1.68
N SER A 10 -13.64 -1.15 1.97
CA SER A 10 -13.64 -0.34 3.18
C SER A 10 -13.94 -1.24 4.37
N LEU A 11 -12.92 -1.52 5.18
CA LEU A 11 -13.05 -2.33 6.38
C LEU A 11 -12.87 -1.49 7.65
N LEU A 12 -12.21 -0.34 7.55
CA LEU A 12 -11.76 0.45 8.70
C LEU A 12 -11.08 -0.49 9.72
N ASP A 13 -11.47 -0.41 11.00
CA ASP A 13 -10.92 -1.27 12.05
C ASP A 13 -11.31 -2.74 11.93
N GLY A 14 -12.33 -3.08 11.11
CA GLY A 14 -12.64 -4.46 10.76
C GLY A 14 -11.50 -5.18 10.02
N LEU A 15 -10.51 -4.42 9.52
CA LEU A 15 -9.25 -4.99 9.01
C LEU A 15 -8.52 -5.82 10.08
N LEU A 16 -8.58 -5.41 11.36
CA LEU A 16 -7.82 -6.04 12.44
C LEU A 16 -8.26 -7.48 12.74
N ASP A 17 -9.51 -7.80 12.40
CA ASP A 17 -10.08 -9.15 12.57
C ASP A 17 -9.82 -10.06 11.35
N LEU A 18 -9.28 -9.50 10.26
CA LEU A 18 -9.12 -10.24 9.00
C LEU A 18 -7.96 -11.23 9.08
N GLN A 19 -8.22 -12.47 8.64
CA GLN A 19 -7.25 -13.55 8.62
C GLN A 19 -6.95 -13.99 7.18
N GLY A 20 -5.79 -14.63 6.99
CA GLY A 20 -5.41 -15.23 5.71
C GLY A 20 -4.92 -14.25 4.64
N ILE A 21 -4.74 -12.97 4.97
CA ILE A 21 -4.13 -11.99 4.08
C ILE A 21 -2.60 -11.98 4.24
N ALA A 22 -1.90 -11.67 3.15
CA ALA A 22 -0.44 -11.66 3.12
C ALA A 22 0.17 -10.26 3.34
N ALA A 23 -0.60 -9.20 3.10
CA ALA A 23 -0.16 -7.81 3.20
C ALA A 23 -1.39 -6.88 3.14
N VAL A 24 -1.16 -5.59 3.43
CA VAL A 24 -2.18 -4.55 3.36
C VAL A 24 -1.67 -3.38 2.51
N GLU A 25 -2.54 -2.81 1.68
CA GLU A 25 -2.27 -1.53 1.03
C GLU A 25 -2.33 -0.40 2.07
N THR A 26 -1.19 0.21 2.34
CA THR A 26 -1.03 1.28 3.34
C THR A 26 -0.75 2.65 2.73
N HIS A 27 -0.29 2.68 1.48
CA HIS A 27 0.04 3.90 0.77
C HIS A 27 -0.69 3.90 -0.57
N ASN A 28 -1.86 4.53 -0.61
CA ASN A 28 -2.60 4.71 -1.85
C ASN A 28 -2.54 6.17 -2.30
N GLY A 29 -2.14 6.41 -3.55
CA GLY A 29 -1.97 7.77 -4.08
C GLY A 29 -3.28 8.56 -4.24
N GLY A 30 -4.42 7.87 -4.31
CA GLY A 30 -5.76 8.46 -4.33
C GLY A 30 -6.39 8.65 -2.94
N ASN A 31 -5.77 8.17 -1.87
CA ASN A 31 -6.24 8.38 -0.49
C ASN A 31 -5.73 9.69 0.11
N ILE A 32 -6.44 10.17 1.12
CA ILE A 32 -5.95 11.22 2.02
C ILE A 32 -4.90 10.63 2.97
N ASP A 33 -3.96 11.47 3.41
CA ASP A 33 -2.79 11.00 4.15
C ASP A 33 -3.18 10.35 5.50
N SER A 34 -4.24 10.84 6.15
CA SER A 34 -4.75 10.25 7.40
C SER A 34 -5.25 8.82 7.24
N ASP A 35 -5.81 8.45 6.09
CA ASP A 35 -6.24 7.06 5.84
C ASP A 35 -5.02 6.16 5.71
N ASN A 36 -3.99 6.63 4.99
CA ASN A 36 -2.73 5.92 4.83
C ASN A 36 -2.07 5.71 6.21
N ASP A 37 -2.04 6.73 7.06
CA ASP A 37 -1.51 6.65 8.42
C ASP A 37 -2.23 5.59 9.27
N LEU A 38 -3.56 5.53 9.21
CA LEU A 38 -4.35 4.49 9.89
C LEU A 38 -3.99 3.09 9.40
N ALA A 39 -3.83 2.90 8.08
CA ALA A 39 -3.41 1.62 7.51
C ALA A 39 -1.99 1.21 7.96
N VAL A 40 -1.05 2.17 8.05
CA VAL A 40 0.29 1.94 8.59
C VAL A 40 0.23 1.51 10.06
N ILE A 41 -0.63 2.12 10.87
CA ILE A 41 -0.81 1.72 12.27
C ILE A 41 -1.37 0.29 12.35
N ALA A 42 -2.40 -0.03 11.57
CA ALA A 42 -3.01 -1.36 11.56
C ALA A 42 -2.01 -2.46 11.14
N THR A 43 -1.21 -2.24 10.10
CA THR A 43 -0.20 -3.23 9.66
C THR A 43 0.86 -3.51 10.72
N ARG A 44 1.30 -2.49 11.46
CA ARG A 44 2.22 -2.66 12.60
C ARG A 44 1.61 -3.54 13.69
N HIS A 45 0.33 -3.35 13.99
CA HIS A 45 -0.39 -4.19 14.97
C HIS A 45 -0.53 -5.64 14.49
N MET A 46 -0.84 -5.84 13.20
CA MET A 46 -1.05 -7.16 12.61
C MET A 46 0.26 -7.88 12.24
N ALA A 47 1.41 -7.21 12.37
CA ALA A 47 2.72 -7.66 11.88
C ALA A 47 2.68 -8.08 10.39
N LEU A 48 1.92 -7.33 9.58
CA LEU A 48 1.77 -7.60 8.15
C LEU A 48 2.61 -6.65 7.29
N PRO A 49 3.12 -7.13 6.15
CA PRO A 49 3.77 -6.29 5.15
C PRO A 49 2.86 -5.17 4.64
N ALA A 50 3.49 -4.05 4.33
CA ALA A 50 2.86 -2.87 3.76
C ALA A 50 3.10 -2.81 2.25
N LEU A 51 2.04 -2.53 1.48
CA LEU A 51 2.10 -2.26 0.05
C LEU A 51 1.69 -0.83 -0.26
N GLY A 52 2.16 -0.33 -1.40
CA GLY A 52 1.81 0.99 -1.93
C GLY A 52 1.56 0.98 -3.43
N GLY A 53 0.67 1.86 -3.88
CA GLY A 53 0.31 2.01 -5.29
C GLY A 53 -0.32 3.36 -5.57
N SER A 54 -0.07 3.89 -6.77
CA SER A 54 -0.56 5.22 -7.14
C SER A 54 -2.08 5.29 -7.28
N ASP A 55 -2.74 4.19 -7.70
CA ASP A 55 -4.19 4.14 -7.97
C ASP A 55 -4.68 5.33 -8.81
N CYS A 56 -3.82 5.78 -9.72
CA CYS A 56 -3.98 7.07 -10.38
C CYS A 56 -5.05 7.00 -11.48
N HIS A 57 -6.03 7.90 -11.39
CA HIS A 57 -7.04 8.15 -12.43
C HIS A 57 -6.79 9.49 -13.15
N LYS A 58 -5.69 10.18 -12.79
CA LYS A 58 -5.23 11.45 -13.34
C LYS A 58 -3.70 11.44 -13.40
N VAL A 59 -3.14 12.15 -14.38
CA VAL A 59 -1.68 12.23 -14.59
C VAL A 59 -0.95 12.74 -13.34
N ALA A 60 -1.50 13.76 -12.66
CA ALA A 60 -0.91 14.34 -11.46
C ALA A 60 -0.79 13.38 -10.25
N ALA A 61 -1.42 12.21 -10.29
CA ALA A 61 -1.32 11.20 -9.23
C ALA A 61 -0.39 10.03 -9.61
N VAL A 62 0.13 10.00 -10.84
CA VAL A 62 1.00 8.92 -11.32
C VAL A 62 2.24 8.85 -10.44
N GLY A 63 2.48 7.64 -9.92
CA GLY A 63 3.65 7.38 -9.09
C GLY A 63 3.65 8.09 -7.75
N ARG A 64 2.52 8.61 -7.21
CA ARG A 64 2.50 9.21 -5.86
C ARG A 64 2.94 8.24 -4.76
N CYS A 65 2.47 7.00 -4.85
CA CYS A 65 2.83 5.91 -3.96
C CYS A 65 3.28 4.70 -4.77
N ALA A 66 4.18 3.90 -4.20
CA ALA A 66 4.71 2.69 -4.80
C ALA A 66 5.05 1.64 -3.75
N THR A 67 5.27 0.41 -4.19
CA THR A 67 5.88 -0.65 -3.37
C THR A 67 7.35 -0.75 -3.76
N GLU A 68 8.24 -0.55 -2.79
CA GLU A 68 9.65 -0.89 -2.93
C GLU A 68 9.85 -2.35 -2.53
N PHE A 69 10.44 -3.13 -3.43
CA PHE A 69 10.85 -4.51 -3.15
C PHE A 69 12.32 -4.54 -2.74
N LEU A 70 12.61 -5.27 -1.67
CA LEU A 70 13.96 -5.42 -1.13
C LEU A 70 14.76 -6.52 -1.85
N GLU A 71 14.10 -7.23 -2.77
CA GLU A 71 14.64 -8.27 -3.62
C GLU A 71 14.18 -8.05 -5.07
N PRO A 72 14.92 -8.55 -6.07
CA PRO A 72 14.48 -8.47 -7.47
C PRO A 72 13.14 -9.18 -7.68
N VAL A 73 12.19 -8.46 -8.29
CA VAL A 73 10.92 -9.00 -8.75
C VAL A 73 10.91 -8.94 -10.27
N THR A 74 10.94 -10.10 -10.92
CA THR A 74 11.02 -10.22 -12.39
C THR A 74 9.81 -10.91 -12.99
N ASP A 75 8.96 -11.50 -12.16
CA ASP A 75 7.75 -12.22 -12.56
C ASP A 75 6.73 -12.26 -11.41
N MET A 76 5.60 -12.90 -11.66
CA MET A 76 4.53 -13.01 -10.67
C MET A 76 4.91 -13.90 -9.47
N ALA A 77 5.74 -14.93 -9.69
CA ALA A 77 6.13 -15.84 -8.62
C ALA A 77 7.05 -15.15 -7.61
N SER A 78 8.06 -14.44 -8.09
CA SER A 78 8.96 -13.60 -7.29
C SER A 78 8.21 -12.47 -6.60
N PHE A 79 7.23 -11.85 -7.25
CA PHE A 79 6.34 -10.85 -6.63
C PHE A 79 5.61 -11.45 -5.42
N VAL A 80 4.89 -12.57 -5.60
CA VAL A 80 4.14 -13.22 -4.51
C VAL A 80 5.07 -13.67 -3.38
N ALA A 81 6.25 -14.21 -3.72
CA ALA A 81 7.23 -14.62 -2.72
C ALA A 81 7.72 -13.43 -1.89
N ALA A 82 8.11 -12.32 -2.53
CA ALA A 82 8.59 -11.13 -1.83
C ALA A 82 7.52 -10.53 -0.92
N VAL A 83 6.26 -10.46 -1.37
CA VAL A 83 5.16 -9.98 -0.53
C VAL A 83 4.94 -10.90 0.69
N ARG A 84 4.85 -12.21 0.48
CA ARG A 84 4.63 -13.17 1.58
C ARG A 84 5.80 -13.25 2.56
N ALA A 85 7.03 -12.97 2.11
CA ALA A 85 8.21 -12.90 2.95
C ALA A 85 8.34 -11.55 3.70
N GLY A 86 7.50 -10.55 3.38
CA GLY A 86 7.66 -9.19 3.89
C GLY A 86 8.88 -8.46 3.34
N ALA A 87 9.43 -8.92 2.22
CA ALA A 87 10.56 -8.28 1.52
C ALA A 87 10.10 -7.07 0.68
N CYS A 88 9.21 -6.25 1.24
CA CYS A 88 8.67 -5.07 0.58
C CYS A 88 8.22 -4.00 1.58
N ARG A 89 8.15 -2.75 1.11
CA ARG A 89 7.57 -1.63 1.84
C ARG A 89 6.74 -0.75 0.90
N GLY A 90 5.52 -0.42 1.31
CA GLY A 90 4.74 0.67 0.72
C GLY A 90 5.29 2.00 1.17
N ASP A 91 5.43 2.95 0.25
CA ASP A 91 5.93 4.30 0.54
C ASP A 91 5.37 5.32 -0.46
N TYR A 92 5.48 6.60 -0.12
CA TYR A 92 5.39 7.67 -1.10
C TYR A 92 6.63 7.63 -1.99
N PHE A 93 6.43 7.68 -3.31
CA PHE A 93 7.55 7.64 -4.22
C PHE A 93 8.36 8.94 -4.08
N ARG A 94 9.66 8.82 -3.81
CA ARG A 94 10.52 9.99 -3.61
C ARG A 94 10.55 10.94 -4.81
N GLY A 95 10.40 10.41 -6.04
CA GLY A 95 10.34 11.23 -7.26
C GLY A 95 9.02 11.99 -7.45
N PHE A 96 7.98 11.68 -6.67
CA PHE A 96 6.69 12.36 -6.77
C PHE A 96 6.77 13.83 -6.35
N ALA A 97 7.51 14.15 -5.29
CA ALA A 97 7.69 15.53 -4.81
C ALA A 97 8.36 16.46 -5.83
N THR A 98 9.00 15.89 -6.86
CA THR A 98 9.67 16.62 -7.95
C THR A 98 8.85 16.71 -9.23
N TRP A 99 7.64 16.15 -9.27
CA TRP A 99 6.76 16.21 -10.44
C TRP A 99 5.99 17.54 -10.46
N PRO A 100 6.03 18.31 -11.56
CA PRO A 100 5.31 19.58 -11.65
C PRO A 100 3.78 19.35 -11.60
N PRO A 101 3.01 20.28 -10.99
CA PRO A 101 1.56 20.15 -10.84
C PRO A 101 0.81 20.08 -12.17
#